data_AF-A0A4D4KFZ5-F1
#
_entry.id   AF-A0A4D4KFZ5-F1
#
_cell.length_a   1.000
_cell.length_b   1.000
_cell.length_c   1.000
_cell.angle_alpha   90.00
_cell.angle_beta   90.00
_cell.angle_gamma   90.00
#
_symmetry.space_group_name_H-M   'P 1'
#
loop_
_entity.id
_entity.type
_entity.pdbx_description
1 polymer ?
#
loop_
_entity_poly.entity_id
_entity_poly.type
_entity_poly.pdbx_seq_one_letter_code
_entity_poly.pdbx_strand_id
1 'polypeptide(L)'
;MLASEAKLVAETNAGFRGLQITPPAQGFSFRVRTLPETLTIEVAASAFVALHPTVDEQRDSTTTALSVATSRARGTAAGTDVTTQRVTGAADGRVFRTPQAGTGSGRGTKYPLAQIWTHVAMNPVQISVRLPSAKALSMRVGEEAIAAALRSAVASHGHQLFRQRLGAPANGSLPYDHDLLDERTWAAYSAHHLVPATEVAPPQHRAAVEIEVTPLDGAFEIFVAVVNTTPAPQDQLIDGVRPYEEVYLDTRLYQVVLTATLDGHIKPYELEQVAQSHRYERSVPAFGHASPVSHHENGGRTTLRTEFAATEPTWRAYPRERTSDAAGHEVPIDTSFDSLIANPVDTISTLVDLLDVWVEKHWGTAALDILQTARGRNDEARAEAEEDAQAARAEAAWVRAGLDILRSDPNVRDAFVAANKVVKAAAGGEYDSWRPFQVAWIVGCLPGLVDPKQHQEVNIVWFQTGGGKSEAYLGLMLVTLFYGRYTGVTRGTQVWARFPLRLLALQQTERFAKMVMNAEILRRRDPRICDTGAFGIGYFVGGGNTPNRLRKPDGSNYNNGPDPTDPATAEACRVLGSVVKCHAHISSDARVMAAW
;
A
#
# COMPACT_ATOMS: atom_id res chain seq x y z
N MET A 1 -15.48 13.08 5.04
CA MET A 1 -16.24 14.19 4.39
C MET A 1 -17.67 13.73 4.30
N LEU A 2 -18.63 14.62 4.60
CA LEU A 2 -20.06 14.31 4.55
C LEU A 2 -20.78 15.18 3.52
N ALA A 3 -21.52 14.57 2.60
CA ALA A 3 -22.47 15.30 1.76
C ALA A 3 -23.70 15.70 2.56
N SER A 4 -24.42 16.76 2.17
CA SER A 4 -25.69 17.05 2.83
C SER A 4 -26.77 16.04 2.45
N GLU A 5 -27.72 15.75 3.34
CA GLU A 5 -28.85 14.86 3.05
C GLU A 5 -29.59 15.30 1.77
N ALA A 6 -29.82 16.61 1.60
CA ALA A 6 -30.46 17.14 0.41
C ALA A 6 -29.66 16.88 -0.88
N LYS A 7 -28.33 16.96 -0.80
CA LYS A 7 -27.44 16.64 -1.93
C LYS A 7 -27.47 15.16 -2.28
N LEU A 8 -27.46 14.28 -1.27
CA LEU A 8 -27.59 12.84 -1.46
C LEU A 8 -28.91 12.49 -2.18
N VAL A 9 -30.03 13.09 -1.76
CA VAL A 9 -31.34 12.88 -2.42
C VAL A 9 -31.29 13.31 -3.88
N ALA A 10 -30.68 14.46 -4.19
CA ALA A 10 -30.52 14.94 -5.56
C ALA A 10 -29.63 14.01 -6.41
N GLU A 11 -28.48 13.57 -5.89
CA GLU A 11 -27.57 12.64 -6.57
C GLU A 11 -28.23 11.26 -6.78
N THR A 12 -28.96 10.78 -5.78
CA THR A 12 -29.72 9.53 -5.86
C THR A 12 -30.81 9.59 -6.92
N ASN A 13 -31.55 10.69 -6.99
CA ASN A 13 -32.58 10.93 -8.02
C ASN A 13 -31.96 11.08 -9.42
N ALA A 14 -30.72 11.56 -9.50
CA ALA A 14 -29.95 11.64 -10.74
C ALA A 14 -29.34 10.29 -11.18
N GLY A 15 -29.57 9.21 -10.42
CA GLY A 15 -29.15 7.85 -10.78
C GLY A 15 -27.80 7.40 -10.23
N PHE A 16 -27.12 8.22 -9.43
CA PHE A 16 -25.87 7.80 -8.77
C PHE A 16 -26.17 6.73 -7.70
N ARG A 17 -25.27 5.74 -7.53
CA ARG A 17 -25.41 4.65 -6.56
C ARG A 17 -24.06 4.22 -5.97
N GLY A 18 -24.09 3.66 -4.76
CA GLY A 18 -22.93 3.02 -4.12
C GLY A 18 -21.77 3.99 -3.87
N LEU A 19 -20.55 3.55 -4.20
CA LEU A 19 -19.29 4.30 -3.98
C LEU A 19 -19.19 5.62 -4.75
N GLN A 20 -20.17 5.93 -5.63
CA GLN A 20 -20.23 7.20 -6.34
C GLN A 20 -20.74 8.35 -5.46
N ILE A 21 -21.26 8.06 -4.26
CA ILE A 21 -21.85 9.06 -3.38
C ILE A 21 -21.06 9.21 -2.08
N THR A 22 -20.80 10.45 -1.69
CA THR A 22 -20.24 10.76 -0.36
C THR A 22 -21.33 10.53 0.69
N PRO A 23 -21.07 9.79 1.78
CA PRO A 23 -22.09 9.49 2.78
C PRO A 23 -22.61 10.76 3.46
N PRO A 24 -23.89 10.81 3.87
CA PRO A 24 -24.47 11.98 4.54
C PRO A 24 -24.15 12.01 6.04
N ALA A 25 -23.72 10.86 6.57
CA ALA A 25 -23.48 10.66 7.98
C ALA A 25 -22.21 9.81 8.20
N GLN A 26 -21.54 10.04 9.33
CA GLN A 26 -20.48 9.17 9.83
C GLN A 26 -20.65 8.98 11.33
N GLY A 27 -20.22 7.83 11.84
CA GLY A 27 -20.38 7.54 13.25
C GLY A 27 -19.84 6.17 13.62
N PHE A 28 -20.37 5.63 14.71
CA PHE A 28 -20.05 4.28 15.15
C PHE A 28 -21.22 3.67 15.94
N SER A 29 -21.25 2.35 15.98
CA SER A 29 -22.13 1.58 16.86
C SER A 29 -21.33 0.77 17.87
N PHE A 30 -21.82 0.71 19.10
CA PHE A 30 -21.21 -0.04 20.19
C PHE A 30 -22.29 -0.67 21.07
N ARG A 31 -21.92 -1.66 21.88
CA ARG A 31 -22.87 -2.34 22.76
C ARG A 31 -22.55 -2.07 24.22
N VAL A 32 -23.58 -1.99 25.05
CA VAL A 32 -23.48 -1.89 26.50
C VAL A 32 -24.42 -2.89 27.16
N ARG A 33 -24.07 -3.41 28.34
CA ARG A 33 -24.97 -4.28 29.11
C ARG A 33 -26.13 -3.50 29.71
N THR A 34 -25.83 -2.31 30.20
CA THR A 34 -26.77 -1.38 30.82
C THR A 34 -26.62 -0.02 30.14
N LEU A 35 -27.75 0.62 29.82
CA LEU A 35 -27.73 1.97 29.25
C LEU A 35 -27.09 2.95 30.24
N PRO A 36 -26.14 3.80 29.79
CA PRO A 36 -25.60 4.85 30.65
C PRO A 36 -26.68 5.93 30.88
N GLU A 37 -26.69 6.56 32.05
CA GLU A 37 -27.64 7.63 32.36
C GLU A 37 -27.47 8.84 31.42
N THR A 38 -26.20 9.17 31.13
CA THR A 38 -25.83 10.27 30.25
C THR A 38 -24.75 9.82 29.27
N LEU A 39 -24.94 10.20 28.01
CA LEU A 39 -23.95 10.11 26.95
C LEU A 39 -23.44 11.52 26.63
N THR A 40 -22.15 11.75 26.77
CA THR A 40 -21.52 13.02 26.43
C THR A 40 -20.93 12.93 25.04
N ILE A 41 -21.37 13.79 24.14
CA ILE A 41 -20.97 13.77 22.74
C ILE A 41 -20.22 15.06 22.44
N GLU A 42 -19.08 14.96 21.78
CA GLU A 42 -18.35 16.10 21.25
C GLU A 42 -18.26 15.99 19.73
N VAL A 43 -18.60 17.06 19.04
CA VAL A 43 -18.52 17.14 17.58
C VAL A 43 -17.59 18.28 17.19
N ALA A 44 -16.64 18.00 16.31
CA ALA A 44 -15.86 18.99 15.59
C ALA A 44 -16.03 18.78 14.08
N ALA A 45 -16.00 19.86 13.31
CA ALA A 45 -16.19 19.83 11.86
C ALA A 45 -15.63 21.11 11.24
N SER A 46 -15.33 21.03 9.95
CA SER A 46 -14.91 22.15 9.12
C SER A 46 -15.80 22.28 7.89
N ALA A 47 -15.77 23.46 7.29
CA ALA A 47 -16.42 23.77 6.03
C ALA A 47 -15.48 24.56 5.12
N PHE A 48 -15.76 24.55 3.83
CA PHE A 48 -15.16 25.50 2.90
C PHE A 48 -16.18 26.57 2.55
N VAL A 49 -15.76 27.82 2.60
CA VAL A 49 -16.59 28.97 2.20
C VAL A 49 -15.87 29.76 1.13
N ALA A 50 -16.65 30.26 0.17
CA ALA A 50 -16.11 31.07 -0.91
C ALA A 50 -15.82 32.49 -0.40
N LEU A 51 -14.66 33.01 -0.78
CA LEU A 51 -14.26 34.39 -0.54
C LEU A 51 -14.38 35.21 -1.82
N HIS A 52 -14.63 36.51 -1.65
CA HIS A 52 -14.57 37.46 -2.74
C HIS A 52 -13.12 37.65 -3.17
N PRO A 53 -12.76 37.41 -4.45
CA PRO A 53 -11.38 37.47 -4.88
C PRO A 53 -10.82 38.90 -4.79
N THR A 54 -9.54 38.97 -4.45
CA THR A 54 -8.73 40.18 -4.69
C THR A 54 -8.55 40.42 -6.20
N VAL A 55 -8.16 41.64 -6.57
CA VAL A 55 -7.92 41.96 -7.99
C VAL A 55 -6.82 41.08 -8.60
N ASP A 56 -5.81 40.71 -7.82
CA ASP A 56 -4.70 39.86 -8.29
C ASP A 56 -5.13 38.40 -8.44
N GLU A 57 -5.85 37.84 -7.48
CA GLU A 57 -6.44 36.49 -7.61
C GLU A 57 -7.39 36.39 -8.81
N GLN A 58 -8.19 37.45 -9.03
CA GLN A 58 -9.06 37.54 -10.19
C GLN A 58 -8.24 37.55 -11.49
N ARG A 59 -7.18 38.35 -11.61
CA ARG A 59 -6.28 38.37 -12.78
C ARG A 59 -5.62 37.03 -13.03
N ASP A 60 -5.10 36.38 -11.99
CA ASP A 60 -4.41 35.10 -12.11
C ASP A 60 -5.35 34.01 -12.65
N SER A 61 -6.62 34.02 -12.20
CA SER A 61 -7.65 33.11 -12.73
C SER A 61 -7.90 33.30 -14.23
N THR A 62 -7.89 34.56 -14.71
CA THR A 62 -8.13 34.89 -16.11
C THR A 62 -6.96 34.52 -17.02
N THR A 63 -5.73 34.71 -16.54
CA THR A 63 -4.50 34.34 -17.25
C THR A 63 -4.37 32.82 -17.38
N THR A 64 -4.74 32.08 -16.32
CA THR A 64 -4.76 30.62 -16.33
C THR A 64 -5.82 30.07 -17.28
N ALA A 65 -7.01 30.69 -17.33
CA ALA A 65 -8.06 30.31 -18.29
C ALA A 65 -7.63 30.51 -19.75
N LEU A 66 -6.87 31.58 -20.04
CA LEU A 66 -6.32 31.87 -21.37
C LEU A 66 -5.18 30.90 -21.77
N SER A 67 -4.36 30.42 -20.83
CA SER A 67 -3.29 29.44 -21.08
C SER A 67 -3.82 28.04 -21.38
N VAL A 68 -4.92 27.63 -20.72
CA VAL A 68 -5.60 26.34 -20.97
C VAL A 68 -6.36 26.36 -22.31
N ALA A 69 -6.94 27.51 -22.69
CA ALA A 69 -7.58 27.67 -23.99
C ALA A 69 -6.55 27.64 -25.14
N THR A 70 -5.38 28.25 -24.95
CA THR A 70 -4.29 28.25 -25.94
C THR A 70 -3.56 26.90 -26.03
N SER A 71 -3.46 26.12 -24.95
CA SER A 71 -2.92 24.75 -24.99
C SER A 71 -3.86 23.78 -25.72
N ARG A 72 -5.18 23.90 -25.53
CA ARG A 72 -6.18 23.13 -26.30
C ARG A 72 -6.20 23.50 -27.78
N ALA A 73 -5.93 24.76 -28.12
CA ALA A 73 -5.82 25.20 -29.53
C ALA A 73 -4.49 24.78 -30.20
N ARG A 74 -3.41 24.58 -29.43
CA ARG A 74 -2.14 24.02 -29.95
C ARG A 74 -2.17 22.50 -30.06
N GLY A 75 -2.98 21.82 -29.25
CA GLY A 75 -3.19 20.36 -29.32
C GLY A 75 -3.96 19.88 -30.56
N THR A 76 -4.60 20.77 -31.32
CA THR A 76 -5.33 20.44 -32.56
C THR A 76 -4.53 20.68 -33.85
N ALA A 77 -3.26 21.12 -33.76
CA ALA A 77 -2.43 21.44 -34.93
C ALA A 77 -1.18 20.55 -35.11
N ALA A 78 -1.01 19.48 -34.33
CA ALA A 78 0.09 18.54 -34.49
C ALA A 78 -0.39 17.08 -34.39
N GLY A 79 -0.36 16.37 -35.53
CA GLY A 79 -0.41 14.90 -35.56
C GLY A 79 -1.46 14.27 -36.47
N THR A 80 -1.28 14.37 -37.79
CA THR A 80 -1.64 13.28 -38.70
C THR A 80 -0.65 12.13 -38.48
N ASP A 81 -1.09 10.96 -38.01
CA ASP A 81 -1.35 9.77 -38.85
C ASP A 81 -1.42 8.43 -38.05
N VAL A 82 -2.29 7.53 -38.55
CA VAL A 82 -2.34 6.05 -38.40
C VAL A 82 -3.08 5.38 -37.20
N THR A 83 -4.36 5.07 -37.46
CA THR A 83 -5.09 3.77 -37.35
C THR A 83 -5.08 2.92 -36.04
N THR A 84 -6.24 2.75 -35.37
CA THR A 84 -7.16 1.58 -35.45
C THR A 84 -8.18 1.49 -34.29
N GLN A 85 -9.40 1.11 -34.68
CA GLN A 85 -10.45 0.36 -33.98
C GLN A 85 -11.39 1.02 -32.93
N ARG A 86 -12.65 1.09 -33.39
CA ARG A 86 -13.91 1.26 -32.65
C ARG A 86 -14.15 0.16 -31.63
N VAL A 87 -14.64 0.56 -30.44
CA VAL A 87 -15.79 -0.09 -29.78
C VAL A 87 -16.73 1.02 -29.30
N THR A 88 -18.00 0.89 -29.66
CA THR A 88 -19.08 1.87 -29.49
C THR A 88 -20.06 1.45 -28.39
N GLY A 89 -20.54 2.43 -27.62
CA GLY A 89 -21.80 2.40 -26.85
C GLY A 89 -21.60 2.44 -25.33
N ALA A 90 -22.26 3.28 -24.54
CA ALA A 90 -23.14 4.43 -24.78
C ALA A 90 -23.06 5.29 -23.51
N ALA A 91 -22.82 6.60 -23.65
CA ALA A 91 -22.76 7.55 -22.54
C ALA A 91 -23.84 8.61 -22.72
N ASP A 92 -24.87 8.55 -21.87
CA ASP A 92 -25.94 9.52 -21.80
C ASP A 92 -25.43 10.83 -21.17
N GLY A 93 -25.22 11.82 -22.04
CA GLY A 93 -25.85 13.14 -21.97
C GLY A 93 -25.81 13.95 -20.67
N ARG A 94 -24.68 14.60 -20.38
CA ARG A 94 -24.70 16.01 -19.92
C ARG A 94 -23.69 16.83 -20.72
N VAL A 95 -24.20 17.50 -21.75
CA VAL A 95 -23.47 18.49 -22.53
C VAL A 95 -23.17 19.68 -21.63
N PHE A 96 -21.93 19.81 -21.15
CA PHE A 96 -21.44 21.10 -20.68
C PHE A 96 -21.35 22.03 -21.89
N ARG A 97 -22.33 22.93 -22.04
CA ARG A 97 -22.25 24.04 -23.00
C ARG A 97 -21.00 24.86 -22.67
N THR A 98 -19.98 24.75 -23.51
CA THR A 98 -18.89 25.71 -23.58
C THR A 98 -19.48 27.05 -24.04
N PRO A 99 -19.23 28.19 -23.37
CA PRO A 99 -19.72 29.46 -23.88
C PRO A 99 -19.03 29.77 -25.21
N GLN A 100 -19.80 29.91 -26.28
CA GLN A 100 -19.31 30.51 -27.52
C GLN A 100 -18.82 31.93 -27.20
N ALA A 101 -17.54 32.18 -27.46
CA ALA A 101 -17.00 33.54 -27.53
C ALA A 101 -17.69 34.26 -28.69
N GLY A 102 -18.65 35.12 -28.37
CA GLY A 102 -19.33 35.97 -29.34
C GLY A 102 -18.36 37.00 -29.89
N THR A 103 -18.12 36.96 -31.19
CA THR A 103 -17.41 38.01 -31.94
C THR A 103 -18.40 39.13 -32.29
N GLY A 104 -18.23 40.32 -31.71
CA GLY A 104 -18.93 41.52 -32.16
C GLY A 104 -19.12 42.65 -31.15
N SER A 105 -18.60 43.83 -31.51
CA SER A 105 -18.82 45.19 -30.94
C SER A 105 -18.05 45.55 -29.65
N GLY A 106 -16.95 46.32 -29.81
CA GLY A 106 -16.46 47.42 -28.94
C GLY A 106 -16.46 47.34 -27.41
N ARG A 107 -16.79 46.21 -26.78
CA ARG A 107 -16.82 45.99 -25.33
C ARG A 107 -15.83 44.88 -25.02
N GLY A 108 -14.92 45.13 -24.08
CA GLY A 108 -13.80 44.24 -23.74
C GLY A 108 -14.21 42.81 -23.35
N THR A 109 -13.22 41.95 -23.15
CA THR A 109 -13.44 40.55 -22.76
C THR A 109 -14.09 40.49 -21.38
N LYS A 110 -15.11 39.64 -21.20
CA LYS A 110 -15.77 39.41 -19.91
C LYS A 110 -15.20 38.18 -19.22
N TYR A 111 -14.99 38.25 -17.92
CA TYR A 111 -14.43 37.15 -17.15
C TYR A 111 -15.40 36.63 -16.07
N PRO A 112 -15.50 35.31 -15.84
CA PRO A 112 -16.19 34.80 -14.65
C PRO A 112 -15.45 35.22 -13.38
N LEU A 113 -16.17 35.36 -12.27
CA LEU A 113 -15.53 35.61 -10.97
C LEU A 113 -14.68 34.39 -10.58
N ALA A 114 -13.52 34.64 -9.96
CA ALA A 114 -12.63 33.59 -9.51
C ALA A 114 -13.24 32.84 -8.32
N GLN A 115 -13.03 31.52 -8.28
CA GLN A 115 -13.46 30.65 -7.18
C GLN A 115 -12.34 30.57 -6.13
N ILE A 116 -12.38 31.48 -5.16
CA ILE A 116 -11.45 31.48 -4.03
C ILE A 116 -12.15 30.87 -2.83
N TRP A 117 -11.51 29.89 -2.19
CA TRP A 117 -12.07 29.13 -1.08
C TRP A 117 -11.16 29.22 0.13
N THR A 118 -11.75 29.39 1.30
CA THR A 118 -11.04 29.28 2.58
C THR A 118 -11.62 28.15 3.43
N HIS A 119 -10.76 27.55 4.22
CA HIS A 119 -11.11 26.51 5.18
C HIS A 119 -11.47 27.14 6.53
N VAL A 120 -12.67 26.85 7.03
CA VAL A 120 -13.12 27.30 8.35
C VAL A 120 -13.39 26.09 9.24
N ALA A 121 -12.85 26.10 10.46
CA ALA A 121 -13.04 25.04 11.45
C ALA A 121 -13.89 25.56 12.61
N MET A 122 -14.91 24.81 13.02
CA MET A 122 -15.70 25.17 14.19
C MET A 122 -14.98 24.77 15.48
N ASN A 123 -15.22 25.52 16.55
CA ASN A 123 -14.84 25.06 17.89
C ASN A 123 -15.66 23.80 18.24
N PRO A 124 -15.06 22.78 18.88
CA PRO A 124 -15.79 21.58 19.28
C PRO A 124 -17.03 21.89 20.12
N VAL A 125 -18.13 21.23 19.81
CA VAL A 125 -19.43 21.40 20.48
C VAL A 125 -19.71 20.18 21.33
N GLN A 126 -19.89 20.38 22.63
CA GLN A 126 -20.24 19.33 23.57
C GLN A 126 -21.76 19.29 23.80
N ILE A 127 -22.35 18.11 23.70
CA ILE A 127 -23.79 17.84 23.84
C ILE A 127 -23.95 16.69 24.85
N SER A 128 -24.64 16.95 25.95
CA SER A 128 -24.98 15.91 26.94
C SER A 128 -26.39 15.39 26.69
N VAL A 129 -26.52 14.09 26.50
CA VAL A 129 -27.78 13.43 26.15
C VAL A 129 -28.15 12.47 27.26
N ARG A 130 -29.37 12.59 27.81
CA ARG A 130 -29.90 11.60 28.75
C ARG A 130 -30.57 10.47 27.99
N LEU A 131 -30.19 9.23 28.28
CA LEU A 131 -30.78 8.05 27.66
C LEU A 131 -31.85 7.47 28.60
N PRO A 132 -33.16 7.58 28.29
CA PRO A 132 -34.21 7.02 29.12
C PRO A 132 -34.13 5.49 29.16
N SER A 133 -34.47 4.91 30.31
CA SER A 133 -34.33 3.47 30.55
C SER A 133 -35.29 2.61 29.69
N ALA A 134 -34.72 1.58 29.07
CA ALA A 134 -35.39 0.33 28.65
C ALA A 134 -36.30 0.34 27.40
N LYS A 135 -36.25 1.36 26.53
CA LYS A 135 -36.99 1.33 25.25
C LYS A 135 -36.09 1.64 24.06
N ALA A 136 -36.48 1.13 22.89
CA ALA A 136 -35.91 1.58 21.63
C ALA A 136 -36.13 3.09 21.50
N LEU A 137 -35.10 3.78 21.01
CA LEU A 137 -35.07 5.23 20.95
C LEU A 137 -34.37 5.64 19.66
N SER A 138 -34.90 6.65 18.98
CA SER A 138 -34.23 7.34 17.88
C SER A 138 -34.45 8.83 18.10
N MET A 139 -33.36 9.61 18.10
CA MET A 139 -33.41 11.05 18.30
C MET A 139 -32.32 11.76 17.52
N ARG A 140 -32.60 13.02 17.16
CA ARG A 140 -31.61 13.97 16.65
C ARG A 140 -31.46 15.13 17.63
N VAL A 141 -30.21 15.46 17.98
CA VAL A 141 -29.87 16.47 18.99
C VAL A 141 -28.74 17.38 18.52
N GLY A 142 -28.59 18.52 19.18
CA GLY A 142 -27.41 19.39 19.02
C GLY A 142 -27.34 20.22 17.75
N GLU A 143 -28.36 20.16 16.88
CA GLU A 143 -28.31 20.82 15.57
C GLU A 143 -28.07 22.34 15.67
N GLU A 144 -28.82 23.04 16.53
CA GLU A 144 -28.65 24.49 16.67
C GLU A 144 -27.28 24.86 17.25
N ALA A 145 -26.74 24.06 18.18
CA ALA A 145 -25.43 24.30 18.78
C ALA A 145 -24.30 24.12 17.76
N ILE A 146 -24.36 23.06 16.95
CA ILE A 146 -23.40 22.78 15.88
C ILE A 146 -23.50 23.85 14.79
N ALA A 147 -24.72 24.19 14.36
CA ALA A 147 -24.94 25.24 13.36
C ALA A 147 -24.43 26.61 13.87
N ALA A 148 -24.64 26.94 15.14
CA ALA A 148 -24.11 28.17 15.74
C ALA A 148 -22.57 28.21 15.77
N ALA A 149 -21.92 27.08 16.07
CA ALA A 149 -20.46 26.97 16.06
C ALA A 149 -19.88 27.14 14.64
N LEU A 150 -20.51 26.52 13.63
CA LEU A 150 -20.14 26.71 12.22
C LEU A 150 -20.34 28.16 11.77
N ARG A 151 -21.50 28.76 12.09
CA ARG A 151 -21.76 30.19 11.78
C ARG A 151 -20.74 31.11 12.43
N SER A 152 -20.36 30.84 13.68
CA SER A 152 -19.32 31.60 14.39
C SER A 152 -17.96 31.50 13.68
N ALA A 153 -17.58 30.30 13.23
CA ALA A 153 -16.35 30.10 12.46
C ALA A 153 -16.35 30.89 11.15
N VAL A 154 -17.47 30.89 10.41
CA VAL A 154 -17.63 31.64 9.15
C VAL A 154 -17.62 33.16 9.39
N ALA A 155 -18.20 33.65 10.50
CA ALA A 155 -18.33 35.07 10.79
C ALA A 155 -16.98 35.81 10.83
N SER A 156 -15.88 35.12 11.16
CA SER A 156 -14.52 35.67 11.10
C SER A 156 -14.11 36.20 9.71
N HIS A 157 -14.73 35.68 8.65
CA HIS A 157 -14.49 36.06 7.25
C HIS A 157 -15.60 36.94 6.67
N GLY A 158 -16.54 37.43 7.49
CA GLY A 158 -17.80 38.04 7.02
C GLY A 158 -17.66 39.10 5.93
N HIS A 159 -16.71 40.02 6.07
CA HIS A 159 -16.46 41.10 5.09
C HIS A 159 -15.78 40.63 3.80
N GLN A 160 -15.22 39.41 3.80
CA GLN A 160 -14.49 38.80 2.70
C GLN A 160 -15.30 37.72 1.99
N LEU A 161 -16.52 37.42 2.46
CA LEU A 161 -17.35 36.38 1.85
C LEU A 161 -17.67 36.73 0.38
N PHE A 162 -17.82 35.68 -0.43
CA PHE A 162 -18.14 35.81 -1.85
C PHE A 162 -19.37 36.68 -2.08
N ARG A 163 -19.28 37.56 -3.08
CA ARG A 163 -20.32 38.53 -3.43
C ARG A 163 -20.89 38.17 -4.79
N GLN A 164 -22.11 37.67 -4.81
CA GLN A 164 -22.79 37.32 -6.05
C GLN A 164 -23.18 38.56 -6.85
N ARG A 165 -23.25 38.40 -8.16
CA ARG A 165 -23.66 39.46 -9.09
C ARG A 165 -25.10 39.89 -8.86
N LEU A 166 -25.36 41.20 -9.01
CA LEU A 166 -26.70 41.76 -8.91
C LEU A 166 -27.63 41.22 -10.01
N GLY A 167 -28.80 40.72 -9.61
CA GLY A 167 -29.89 40.35 -10.52
C GLY A 167 -30.72 41.55 -10.97
N ALA A 168 -31.83 41.29 -11.65
CA ALA A 168 -32.77 42.34 -12.06
C ALA A 168 -33.32 43.10 -10.83
N PRO A 169 -33.52 44.44 -10.91
CA PRO A 169 -33.36 45.30 -12.09
C PRO A 169 -31.95 45.87 -12.31
N ALA A 170 -31.05 45.77 -11.32
CA ALA A 170 -29.70 46.34 -11.40
C ALA A 170 -28.83 45.64 -12.46
N ASN A 171 -29.04 44.33 -12.69
CA ASN A 171 -28.39 43.52 -13.73
C ASN A 171 -26.88 43.75 -13.82
N GLY A 172 -26.16 43.40 -12.75
CA GLY A 172 -24.70 43.52 -12.70
C GLY A 172 -24.02 42.79 -13.87
N SER A 173 -22.90 43.33 -14.36
CA SER A 173 -22.11 42.68 -15.42
C SER A 173 -20.99 41.81 -14.86
N LEU A 174 -20.43 40.95 -15.70
CA LEU A 174 -19.12 40.34 -15.45
C LEU A 174 -18.02 41.40 -15.54
N PRO A 175 -16.88 41.24 -14.84
CA PRO A 175 -15.75 42.15 -14.95
C PRO A 175 -15.11 42.10 -16.33
N TYR A 176 -14.56 43.24 -16.73
CA TYR A 176 -13.79 43.45 -17.95
C TYR A 176 -12.33 43.77 -17.66
N ASP A 177 -11.49 43.82 -18.70
CA ASP A 177 -10.07 44.19 -18.60
C ASP A 177 -9.82 45.49 -17.80
N HIS A 178 -10.68 46.51 -17.97
CA HIS A 178 -10.52 47.80 -17.28
C HIS A 178 -10.94 47.77 -15.81
N ASP A 179 -11.73 46.79 -15.38
CA ASP A 179 -12.09 46.59 -13.97
C ASP A 179 -10.94 45.98 -13.17
N LEU A 180 -10.02 45.30 -13.87
CA LEU A 180 -8.90 44.55 -13.32
C LEU A 180 -7.58 45.34 -13.39
N LEU A 181 -7.58 46.68 -13.33
CA LEU A 181 -6.36 47.51 -13.44
C LEU A 181 -5.68 47.80 -12.10
N ASP A 182 -6.44 47.93 -11.03
CA ASP A 182 -5.94 48.10 -9.68
C ASP A 182 -7.07 47.83 -8.65
N GLU A 183 -6.75 47.95 -7.35
CA GLU A 183 -7.74 47.80 -6.29
C GLU A 183 -8.89 48.81 -6.39
N ARG A 184 -8.64 50.00 -6.95
CA ARG A 184 -9.64 51.06 -7.05
C ARG A 184 -10.67 50.75 -8.13
N THR A 185 -10.24 50.30 -9.30
CA THR A 185 -11.15 49.83 -10.36
C THR A 185 -11.91 48.59 -9.92
N TRP A 186 -11.27 47.67 -9.21
CA TRP A 186 -11.92 46.46 -8.68
C TRP A 186 -12.96 46.77 -7.61
N ALA A 187 -12.67 47.70 -6.69
CA ALA A 187 -13.62 48.18 -5.69
C ALA A 187 -14.81 48.88 -6.36
N ALA A 188 -14.57 49.70 -7.39
CA ALA A 188 -15.63 50.36 -8.15
C ALA A 188 -16.53 49.35 -8.87
N TYR A 189 -15.95 48.37 -9.56
CA TYR A 189 -16.70 47.26 -10.18
C TYR A 189 -17.55 46.53 -9.12
N SER A 190 -16.91 46.13 -8.02
CA SER A 190 -17.56 45.36 -6.96
C SER A 190 -18.70 46.13 -6.29
N ALA A 191 -18.61 47.46 -6.18
CA ALA A 191 -19.67 48.31 -5.61
C ALA A 191 -20.90 48.43 -6.53
N HIS A 192 -20.71 48.45 -7.85
CA HIS A 192 -21.80 48.66 -8.82
C HIS A 192 -22.46 47.36 -9.29
N HIS A 193 -21.74 46.23 -9.25
CA HIS A 193 -22.19 45.00 -9.92
C HIS A 193 -22.47 43.83 -9.00
N LEU A 194 -22.03 43.88 -7.74
CA LEU A 194 -22.13 42.76 -6.79
C LEU A 194 -22.98 43.14 -5.57
N VAL A 195 -23.53 42.13 -4.88
CA VAL A 195 -24.22 42.32 -3.59
C VAL A 195 -23.31 43.10 -2.63
N PRO A 196 -23.78 44.15 -1.95
CA PRO A 196 -23.00 44.85 -0.93
C PRO A 196 -22.51 43.88 0.14
N ALA A 197 -21.25 44.03 0.59
CA ALA A 197 -20.67 43.10 1.58
C ALA A 197 -21.47 43.05 2.90
N THR A 198 -22.14 44.14 3.27
CA THR A 198 -23.01 44.23 4.45
C THR A 198 -24.34 43.48 4.31
N GLU A 199 -24.74 43.15 3.09
CA GLU A 199 -25.98 42.44 2.77
C GLU A 199 -25.75 40.95 2.49
N VAL A 200 -24.49 40.50 2.41
CA VAL A 200 -24.18 39.08 2.21
C VAL A 200 -24.49 38.29 3.48
N ALA A 201 -25.53 37.48 3.41
CA ALA A 201 -25.87 36.48 4.41
C ALA A 201 -24.90 35.30 4.29
N PRO A 202 -24.13 34.94 5.34
CA PRO A 202 -23.17 33.84 5.25
C PRO A 202 -23.80 32.49 4.86
N PRO A 203 -23.06 31.62 4.17
CA PRO A 203 -23.55 30.28 3.84
C PRO A 203 -23.89 29.51 5.11
N GLN A 204 -24.97 28.73 5.06
CA GLN A 204 -25.42 27.93 6.18
C GLN A 204 -24.85 26.53 6.07
N HIS A 205 -24.13 26.09 7.11
CA HIS A 205 -23.76 24.69 7.33
C HIS A 205 -24.45 24.19 8.59
N ARG A 206 -25.07 23.01 8.50
CA ARG A 206 -25.80 22.40 9.62
C ARG A 206 -25.45 20.93 9.73
N ALA A 207 -25.40 20.45 10.96
CA ALA A 207 -25.28 19.04 11.27
C ALA A 207 -26.03 18.73 12.56
N ALA A 208 -26.60 17.54 12.65
CA ALA A 208 -27.21 17.01 13.86
C ALA A 208 -26.49 15.75 14.31
N VAL A 209 -26.58 15.44 15.60
CA VAL A 209 -26.17 14.12 16.11
C VAL A 209 -27.39 13.22 16.17
N GLU A 210 -27.36 12.14 15.41
CA GLU A 210 -28.36 11.09 15.42
C GLU A 210 -27.92 9.99 16.40
N ILE A 211 -28.85 9.60 17.27
CA ILE A 211 -28.62 8.57 18.28
C ILE A 211 -29.76 7.57 18.18
N GLU A 212 -29.39 6.31 17.97
CA GLU A 212 -30.33 5.20 17.98
C GLU A 212 -29.94 4.19 19.04
N VAL A 213 -30.92 3.75 19.83
CA VAL A 213 -30.77 2.72 20.84
C VAL A 213 -31.66 1.55 20.46
N THR A 214 -31.06 0.39 20.26
CA THR A 214 -31.74 -0.86 19.93
C THR A 214 -31.55 -1.87 21.05
N PRO A 215 -32.61 -2.26 21.77
CA PRO A 215 -32.53 -3.33 22.76
C PRO A 215 -32.20 -4.68 22.10
N LEU A 216 -31.26 -5.41 22.69
CA LEU A 216 -30.86 -6.77 22.31
C LEU A 216 -31.05 -7.71 23.51
N ASP A 217 -30.99 -9.02 23.29
CA ASP A 217 -31.03 -9.97 24.40
C ASP A 217 -29.78 -9.81 25.29
N GLY A 218 -30.00 -9.33 26.53
CA GLY A 218 -28.96 -9.07 27.52
C GLY A 218 -28.00 -7.90 27.22
N ALA A 219 -28.32 -7.01 26.26
CA ALA A 219 -27.52 -5.82 25.94
C ALA A 219 -28.33 -4.74 25.22
N PHE A 220 -27.73 -3.58 24.99
CA PHE A 220 -28.25 -2.52 24.12
C PHE A 220 -27.19 -2.18 23.08
N GLU A 221 -27.61 -2.01 21.83
CA GLU A 221 -26.78 -1.43 20.78
C GLU A 221 -27.08 0.05 20.67
N ILE A 222 -26.04 0.89 20.71
CA ILE A 222 -26.13 2.34 20.59
C ILE A 222 -25.39 2.72 19.30
N PHE A 223 -26.11 3.34 18.37
CA PHE A 223 -25.55 3.98 17.19
C PHE A 223 -25.51 5.49 17.43
N VAL A 224 -24.37 6.11 17.14
CA VAL A 224 -24.18 7.56 17.23
C VAL A 224 -23.52 8.02 15.94
N ALA A 225 -24.13 8.99 15.26
CA ALA A 225 -23.58 9.55 14.03
C ALA A 225 -23.79 11.06 13.94
N VAL A 226 -22.85 11.73 13.29
CA VAL A 226 -23.02 13.11 12.82
C VAL A 226 -23.63 13.06 11.44
N VAL A 227 -24.77 13.71 11.26
CA VAL A 227 -25.53 13.77 10.00
C VAL A 227 -25.46 15.20 9.48
N ASN A 228 -25.07 15.38 8.22
CA ASN A 228 -25.03 16.70 7.58
C ASN A 228 -26.43 17.11 7.09
N THR A 229 -27.08 18.00 7.86
CA THR A 229 -28.42 18.55 7.59
C THR A 229 -28.37 19.89 6.85
N THR A 230 -27.23 20.23 6.24
CA THR A 230 -27.05 21.49 5.51
C THR A 230 -28.13 21.65 4.41
N PRO A 231 -28.86 22.79 4.36
CA PRO A 231 -29.88 23.03 3.35
C PRO A 231 -29.34 22.93 1.92
N ALA A 232 -30.21 22.58 0.97
CA ALA A 232 -29.83 22.53 -0.44
C ALA A 232 -29.42 23.92 -0.95
N PRO A 233 -28.55 24.01 -1.97
CA PRO A 233 -28.10 25.30 -2.50
C PRO A 233 -29.22 26.28 -2.87
N GLN A 234 -30.29 25.77 -3.47
CA GLN A 234 -31.44 26.59 -3.88
C GLN A 234 -32.23 27.21 -2.71
N ASP A 235 -32.11 26.64 -1.51
CA ASP A 235 -32.82 27.09 -0.31
C ASP A 235 -31.99 28.08 0.52
N GLN A 236 -30.73 28.31 0.13
CA GLN A 236 -29.84 29.27 0.81
C GLN A 236 -29.81 30.58 0.03
N LEU A 237 -30.28 31.65 0.66
CA LEU A 237 -30.36 32.98 0.02
C LEU A 237 -29.16 33.84 0.41
N ILE A 238 -28.44 34.39 -0.57
CA ILE A 238 -27.23 35.20 -0.34
C ILE A 238 -27.53 36.60 0.24
N ASP A 239 -28.71 37.14 -0.04
CA ASP A 239 -29.14 38.49 0.39
C ASP A 239 -30.57 38.49 0.94
N GLY A 240 -31.09 37.31 1.31
CA GLY A 240 -32.48 37.11 1.71
C GLY A 240 -33.50 37.07 0.57
N VAL A 241 -33.06 37.21 -0.69
CA VAL A 241 -33.95 37.18 -1.88
C VAL A 241 -33.49 36.15 -2.92
N ARG A 242 -32.19 36.09 -3.21
CA ARG A 242 -31.62 35.31 -4.32
C ARG A 242 -30.90 34.07 -3.81
N PRO A 243 -31.11 32.88 -4.40
CA PRO A 243 -30.32 31.71 -4.08
C PRO A 243 -28.84 31.91 -4.39
N TYR A 244 -27.99 31.28 -3.57
CA TYR A 244 -26.57 31.14 -3.85
C TYR A 244 -26.31 30.44 -5.18
N GLU A 245 -25.35 30.96 -5.95
CA GLU A 245 -24.80 30.25 -7.10
C GLU A 245 -24.06 28.99 -6.62
N GLU A 246 -24.49 27.82 -7.12
CA GLU A 246 -23.98 26.50 -6.67
C GLU A 246 -22.45 26.36 -6.79
N VAL A 247 -21.85 27.03 -7.77
CA VAL A 247 -20.39 27.04 -7.98
C VAL A 247 -19.60 27.79 -6.88
N TYR A 248 -20.27 28.56 -6.01
CA TYR A 248 -19.66 29.28 -4.87
C TYR A 248 -20.25 28.85 -3.52
N LEU A 249 -21.03 27.76 -3.49
CA LEU A 249 -21.58 27.20 -2.26
C LEU A 249 -21.24 25.71 -2.14
N ASP A 250 -20.41 25.37 -1.17
CA ASP A 250 -20.16 23.97 -0.82
C ASP A 250 -20.96 23.58 0.43
N THR A 251 -21.90 22.65 0.29
CA THR A 251 -22.77 22.19 1.38
C THR A 251 -22.17 21.03 2.20
N ARG A 252 -20.94 20.63 1.90
CA ARG A 252 -20.29 19.49 2.55
C ARG A 252 -19.64 19.88 3.89
N LEU A 253 -19.52 18.88 4.76
CA LEU A 253 -18.73 18.98 5.98
C LEU A 253 -17.42 18.17 5.83
N TYR A 254 -16.34 18.75 6.34
CA TYR A 254 -14.97 18.24 6.26
C TYR A 254 -14.43 18.03 7.67
N GLN A 255 -13.39 17.19 7.79
CA GLN A 255 -12.71 16.91 9.06
C GLN A 255 -13.68 16.68 10.23
N VAL A 256 -14.80 15.99 9.95
CA VAL A 256 -15.81 15.71 10.96
C VAL A 256 -15.19 14.72 11.95
N VAL A 257 -15.24 15.06 13.23
CA VAL A 257 -14.81 14.22 14.34
C VAL A 257 -15.97 14.12 15.31
N LEU A 258 -16.37 12.90 15.61
CA LEU A 258 -17.35 12.56 16.62
C LEU A 258 -16.66 11.82 17.75
N THR A 259 -16.82 12.30 18.97
CA THR A 259 -16.37 11.63 20.20
C THR A 259 -17.59 11.36 21.08
N ALA A 260 -17.74 10.14 21.57
CA ALA A 260 -18.77 9.77 22.55
C ALA A 260 -18.10 9.26 23.83
N THR A 261 -18.51 9.80 24.96
CA THR A 261 -18.01 9.45 26.29
C THR A 261 -19.16 9.00 27.17
N LEU A 262 -19.01 7.84 27.81
CA LEU A 262 -19.97 7.27 28.73
C LEU A 262 -19.28 6.69 29.96
N ASP A 263 -20.00 6.65 31.07
CA ASP A 263 -19.57 5.90 32.25
C ASP A 263 -20.04 4.45 32.12
N GLY A 264 -19.13 3.50 32.33
CA GLY A 264 -19.33 2.07 32.14
C GLY A 264 -18.49 1.48 31.01
N HIS A 265 -18.49 0.15 30.95
CA HIS A 265 -17.76 -0.64 29.96
C HIS A 265 -18.66 -1.01 28.78
N ILE A 266 -18.05 -1.10 27.60
CA ILE A 266 -18.73 -1.62 26.41
C ILE A 266 -18.62 -3.15 26.34
N LYS A 267 -19.54 -3.77 25.62
CA LYS A 267 -19.52 -5.19 25.25
C LYS A 267 -18.97 -5.31 23.83
N PRO A 268 -17.79 -5.93 23.63
CA PRO A 268 -17.26 -6.15 22.29
C PRO A 268 -18.19 -7.00 21.42
N TYR A 269 -18.08 -6.81 20.11
CA TYR A 269 -18.65 -7.68 19.09
C TYR A 269 -17.71 -8.86 18.84
N GLU A 270 -18.27 -10.04 18.59
CA GLU A 270 -17.53 -11.20 18.11
C GLU A 270 -17.71 -11.31 16.59
N LEU A 271 -16.62 -11.32 15.85
CA LEU A 271 -16.62 -11.47 14.40
C LEU A 271 -16.70 -12.96 14.03
N GLU A 272 -17.92 -13.45 13.82
CA GLU A 272 -18.18 -14.86 13.47
C GLU A 272 -17.49 -15.28 12.16
N GLN A 273 -17.31 -14.36 11.22
CA GLN A 273 -16.65 -14.59 9.93
C GLN A 273 -15.13 -14.79 10.03
N VAL A 274 -14.51 -14.34 11.13
CA VAL A 274 -13.09 -14.56 11.39
C VAL A 274 -12.93 -15.94 12.01
N ALA A 275 -12.02 -16.76 11.49
CA ALA A 275 -11.78 -18.10 12.00
C ALA A 275 -11.40 -18.08 13.49
N GLN A 276 -11.88 -19.06 14.26
CA GLN A 276 -11.44 -19.24 15.64
C GLN A 276 -10.04 -19.81 15.66
N SER A 277 -9.06 -18.91 15.67
CA SER A 277 -7.65 -19.24 15.51
C SER A 277 -6.84 -18.55 16.58
N HIS A 278 -5.78 -19.21 17.03
CA HIS A 278 -4.78 -18.59 17.89
C HIS A 278 -4.03 -17.43 17.20
N ARG A 279 -4.21 -17.21 15.89
CA ARG A 279 -3.56 -16.15 15.11
C ARG A 279 -4.34 -14.82 15.12
N TYR A 280 -5.67 -14.84 15.19
CA TYR A 280 -6.50 -13.65 15.01
C TYR A 280 -7.30 -13.26 16.25
N GLU A 281 -7.44 -11.95 16.48
CA GLU A 281 -8.39 -11.43 17.46
C GLU A 281 -9.74 -11.20 16.77
N ARG A 282 -10.79 -11.82 17.32
CA ARG A 282 -12.16 -11.77 16.77
C ARG A 282 -13.03 -10.71 17.43
N SER A 283 -12.58 -10.19 18.57
CA SER A 283 -13.35 -9.20 19.31
C SER A 283 -13.07 -7.80 18.78
N VAL A 284 -14.12 -7.03 18.49
CA VAL A 284 -13.98 -5.61 18.15
C VAL A 284 -14.85 -4.77 19.09
N PRO A 285 -14.33 -3.67 19.66
CA PRO A 285 -15.07 -2.89 20.65
C PRO A 285 -16.29 -2.18 20.05
N ALA A 286 -16.15 -1.63 18.84
CA ALA A 286 -17.17 -0.86 18.16
C ALA A 286 -17.07 -1.04 16.64
N PHE A 287 -18.17 -0.81 15.93
CA PHE A 287 -18.20 -0.75 14.47
C PHE A 287 -18.25 0.70 14.00
N GLY A 288 -17.30 1.08 13.16
CA GLY A 288 -17.29 2.37 12.50
C GLY A 288 -18.23 2.41 11.28
N HIS A 289 -19.01 3.48 11.14
CA HIS A 289 -19.91 3.74 10.02
C HIS A 289 -19.38 4.90 9.20
N ALA A 290 -19.01 4.65 7.94
CA ALA A 290 -18.32 5.59 7.04
C ALA A 290 -16.97 6.15 7.55
N SER A 291 -16.51 5.71 8.72
CA SER A 291 -15.27 6.12 9.38
C SER A 291 -14.80 5.02 10.34
N PRO A 292 -13.49 4.79 10.52
CA PRO A 292 -12.98 3.97 11.62
C PRO A 292 -13.28 4.59 12.99
N VAL A 293 -13.22 3.76 14.04
CA VAL A 293 -13.46 4.16 15.43
C VAL A 293 -12.33 3.67 16.33
N SER A 294 -11.81 4.56 17.16
CA SER A 294 -10.91 4.24 18.26
C SER A 294 -11.69 4.11 19.57
N HIS A 295 -11.18 3.26 20.45
CA HIS A 295 -11.78 2.95 21.75
C HIS A 295 -10.70 3.08 22.84
N HIS A 296 -11.07 3.72 23.94
CA HIS A 296 -10.21 3.85 25.12
C HIS A 296 -11.03 3.77 26.40
N GLU A 297 -10.61 2.94 27.33
CA GLU A 297 -11.22 2.79 28.65
C GLU A 297 -10.24 3.20 29.75
N ASN A 298 -10.67 4.11 30.63
CA ASN A 298 -9.88 4.54 31.78
C ASN A 298 -10.77 4.90 32.97
N GLY A 299 -10.48 4.34 34.15
CA GLY A 299 -11.19 4.67 35.39
C GLY A 299 -12.69 4.39 35.34
N GLY A 300 -13.14 3.37 34.61
CA GLY A 300 -14.56 3.04 34.44
C GLY A 300 -15.31 3.93 33.44
N ARG A 301 -14.61 4.80 32.71
CA ARG A 301 -15.16 5.62 31.63
C ARG A 301 -14.67 5.12 30.28
N THR A 302 -15.60 4.99 29.34
CA THR A 302 -15.32 4.64 27.94
C THR A 302 -15.37 5.88 27.06
N THR A 303 -14.37 6.05 26.19
CA THR A 303 -14.36 7.05 25.13
C THR A 303 -14.24 6.34 23.77
N LEU A 304 -15.14 6.69 22.85
CA LEU A 304 -15.14 6.25 21.47
C LEU A 304 -14.97 7.47 20.56
N ARG A 305 -14.11 7.39 19.55
CA ARG A 305 -13.82 8.52 18.67
C ARG A 305 -13.70 8.08 17.22
N THR A 306 -14.31 8.81 16.29
CA THR A 306 -14.09 8.58 14.85
C THR A 306 -12.69 9.01 14.45
N GLU A 307 -12.00 8.17 13.69
CA GLU A 307 -10.66 8.43 13.16
C GLU A 307 -10.68 8.73 11.68
N PHE A 308 -9.67 9.44 11.17
CA PHE A 308 -9.57 9.77 9.74
C PHE A 308 -9.39 8.54 8.85
N ALA A 309 -8.55 7.60 9.28
CA ALA A 309 -8.24 6.38 8.53
C ALA A 309 -7.95 5.24 9.51
N ALA A 310 -8.26 4.01 9.10
CA ALA A 310 -7.92 2.84 9.88
C ALA A 310 -6.41 2.68 9.84
N THR A 311 -5.78 2.70 11.01
CA THR A 311 -4.35 2.46 11.16
C THR A 311 -4.15 1.17 11.90
N GLU A 312 -3.59 0.17 11.23
CA GLU A 312 -3.20 -1.10 11.85
C GLU A 312 -1.67 -1.24 11.77
N PRO A 313 -0.96 -1.28 12.91
CA PRO A 313 0.47 -1.52 12.91
C PRO A 313 0.74 -2.97 12.48
N THR A 314 1.27 -3.15 11.27
CA THR A 314 1.70 -4.47 10.81
C THR A 314 3.13 -4.76 11.27
N TRP A 315 3.33 -5.85 11.99
CA TRP A 315 4.67 -6.30 12.39
C TRP A 315 5.53 -6.67 11.17
N ARG A 316 6.69 -6.04 11.06
CA ARG A 316 7.68 -6.36 10.02
C ARG A 316 8.69 -7.35 10.58
N ALA A 317 8.76 -8.55 9.99
CA ALA A 317 9.72 -9.56 10.41
C ALA A 317 11.13 -9.19 9.89
N TYR A 318 12.06 -8.98 10.80
CA TYR A 318 13.48 -8.82 10.50
C TYR A 318 14.22 -10.14 10.74
N PRO A 319 15.27 -10.45 9.96
CA PRO A 319 16.11 -11.61 10.23
C PRO A 319 16.70 -11.50 11.63
N ARG A 320 16.67 -12.59 12.38
CA ARG A 320 17.29 -12.63 13.71
C ARG A 320 18.79 -12.67 13.55
N GLU A 321 19.51 -11.83 14.29
CA GLU A 321 20.97 -11.88 14.41
C GLU A 321 21.41 -12.52 15.72
N ARG A 322 20.48 -12.63 16.67
CA ARG A 322 20.69 -13.14 18.03
C ARG A 322 19.52 -14.03 18.43
N THR A 323 19.79 -14.99 19.31
CA THR A 323 18.76 -15.87 19.90
C THR A 323 19.20 -16.34 21.29
N SER A 324 18.33 -17.03 22.01
CA SER A 324 18.66 -17.63 23.31
C SER A 324 19.36 -18.97 23.11
N ASP A 325 20.44 -19.21 23.84
CA ASP A 325 21.02 -20.54 24.01
C ASP A 325 20.23 -21.39 25.02
N ALA A 326 20.64 -22.65 25.23
CA ALA A 326 19.99 -23.56 26.16
C ALA A 326 20.03 -23.10 27.63
N ALA A 327 20.96 -22.22 27.99
CA ALA A 327 21.05 -21.62 29.31
C ALA A 327 20.23 -20.32 29.44
N GLY A 328 19.57 -19.89 28.35
CA GLY A 328 18.76 -18.68 28.28
C GLY A 328 19.56 -17.40 28.01
N HIS A 329 20.86 -17.48 27.76
CA HIS A 329 21.67 -16.32 27.43
C HIS A 329 21.44 -15.91 25.98
N GLU A 330 21.43 -14.61 25.72
CA GLU A 330 21.33 -14.10 24.36
C GLU A 330 22.69 -14.15 23.65
N VAL A 331 22.77 -14.95 22.59
CA VAL A 331 24.00 -15.22 21.82
C VAL A 331 23.82 -14.82 20.35
N PRO A 332 24.88 -14.38 19.66
CA PRO A 332 24.82 -14.13 18.22
C PRO A 332 24.68 -15.44 17.44
N ILE A 333 23.96 -15.38 16.31
CA ILE A 333 23.85 -16.50 15.37
C ILE A 333 24.97 -16.35 14.34
N ASP A 334 26.08 -17.07 14.54
CA ASP A 334 27.22 -17.00 13.63
C ASP A 334 26.86 -17.63 12.27
N THR A 335 26.85 -16.77 11.25
CA THR A 335 26.63 -17.12 9.84
C THR A 335 27.61 -16.37 8.94
N SER A 336 28.77 -16.01 9.50
CA SER A 336 29.85 -15.36 8.77
C SER A 336 30.42 -16.28 7.70
N PHE A 337 30.82 -15.70 6.57
CA PHE A 337 31.46 -16.48 5.51
C PHE A 337 32.74 -17.14 6.01
N ASP A 338 33.49 -16.48 6.91
CA ASP A 338 34.73 -17.04 7.44
C ASP A 338 34.49 -18.30 8.27
N SER A 339 33.52 -18.30 9.18
CA SER A 339 33.14 -19.49 9.94
C SER A 339 32.62 -20.60 9.03
N LEU A 340 31.73 -20.28 8.08
CA LEU A 340 31.16 -21.24 7.14
C LEU A 340 32.20 -21.81 6.15
N ILE A 341 33.32 -21.12 5.91
CA ILE A 341 34.43 -21.60 5.09
C ILE A 341 35.40 -22.46 5.91
N ALA A 342 35.71 -22.02 7.14
CA ALA A 342 36.70 -22.68 7.99
C ALA A 342 36.16 -23.97 8.63
N ASN A 343 34.97 -23.90 9.24
CA ASN A 343 34.37 -24.99 10.02
C ASN A 343 32.87 -25.14 9.70
N PRO A 344 32.48 -25.43 8.44
CA PRO A 344 31.08 -25.44 8.01
C PRO A 344 30.18 -26.34 8.87
N VAL A 345 30.65 -27.53 9.24
CA VAL A 345 29.84 -28.50 10.01
C VAL A 345 29.55 -27.98 11.41
N ASP A 346 30.55 -27.43 12.10
CA ASP A 346 30.39 -26.94 13.47
C ASP A 346 29.53 -25.67 13.51
N THR A 347 29.76 -24.73 12.58
CA THR A 347 28.95 -23.51 12.46
C THR A 347 27.47 -23.82 12.19
N ILE A 348 27.18 -24.76 11.28
CA ILE A 348 25.80 -25.19 11.02
C ILE A 348 25.23 -26.01 12.18
N SER A 349 26.03 -26.81 12.88
CA SER A 349 25.59 -27.51 14.09
C SER A 349 25.12 -26.53 15.14
N THR A 350 25.90 -25.47 15.43
CA THR A 350 25.49 -24.42 16.37
C THR A 350 24.20 -23.73 15.91
N LEU A 351 24.05 -23.44 14.61
CA LEU A 351 22.81 -22.87 14.07
C LEU A 351 21.59 -23.78 14.32
N VAL A 352 21.73 -25.09 14.12
CA VAL A 352 20.66 -26.08 14.35
C VAL A 352 20.32 -26.18 15.84
N ASP A 353 21.33 -26.23 16.72
CA ASP A 353 21.12 -26.28 18.17
C ASP A 353 20.36 -25.03 18.67
N LEU A 354 20.72 -23.85 18.14
CA LEU A 354 20.02 -22.60 18.44
C LEU A 354 18.59 -22.57 17.87
N LEU A 355 18.36 -23.19 16.71
CA LEU A 355 17.03 -23.34 16.14
C LEU A 355 16.15 -24.25 17.00
N ASP A 356 16.69 -25.35 17.54
CA ASP A 356 15.95 -26.24 18.44
C ASP A 356 15.52 -25.55 19.73
N VAL A 357 16.44 -24.81 20.34
CA VAL A 357 16.13 -23.99 21.53
C VAL A 357 15.04 -22.98 21.20
N TRP A 358 15.12 -22.34 20.02
CA TRP A 358 14.10 -21.39 19.60
C TRP A 358 12.73 -22.05 19.40
N VAL A 359 12.68 -23.23 18.76
CA VAL A 359 11.44 -24.00 18.56
C VAL A 359 10.85 -24.41 19.89
N GLU A 360 11.63 -24.96 20.82
CA GLU A 360 11.12 -25.36 22.14
C GLU A 360 10.60 -24.16 22.94
N LYS A 361 11.31 -23.03 22.89
CA LYS A 361 10.91 -21.81 23.61
C LYS A 361 9.58 -21.22 23.10
N HIS A 362 9.29 -21.29 21.80
CA HIS A 362 8.13 -20.62 21.20
C HIS A 362 6.99 -21.58 20.84
N TRP A 363 7.28 -22.87 20.68
CA TRP A 363 6.35 -23.90 20.23
C TRP A 363 6.37 -25.16 21.12
N GLY A 364 7.13 -25.14 22.22
CA GLY A 364 7.06 -26.16 23.26
C GLY A 364 5.76 -26.07 24.05
N THR A 365 5.48 -27.09 24.87
CA THR A 365 4.22 -27.22 25.62
C THR A 365 3.92 -25.98 26.46
N ALA A 366 4.93 -25.43 27.16
CA ALA A 366 4.76 -24.24 27.99
C ALA A 366 4.32 -23.01 27.18
N ALA A 367 4.86 -22.81 25.97
CA ALA A 367 4.49 -21.70 25.11
C ALA A 367 3.06 -21.86 24.59
N LEU A 368 2.67 -23.08 24.21
CA LEU A 368 1.32 -23.38 23.74
C LEU A 368 0.28 -23.26 24.86
N ASP A 369 0.63 -23.61 26.10
CA ASP A 369 -0.25 -23.43 27.26
C ASP A 369 -0.43 -21.94 27.61
N ILE A 370 0.62 -21.13 27.46
CA ILE A 370 0.52 -19.66 27.55
C ILE A 370 -0.41 -19.12 26.46
N LEU A 371 -0.27 -19.58 25.21
CA LEU A 371 -1.15 -19.18 24.11
C LEU A 371 -2.62 -19.56 24.37
N GLN A 372 -2.86 -20.75 24.92
CA GLN A 372 -4.20 -21.23 25.29
C GLN A 372 -4.85 -20.39 26.39
N THR A 373 -4.05 -19.96 27.38
CA THR A 373 -4.54 -19.18 28.53
C THR A 373 -4.75 -17.70 28.19
N ALA A 374 -3.94 -17.12 27.29
CA ALA A 374 -3.99 -15.69 26.95
C ALA A 374 -5.22 -15.27 26.12
N ARG A 375 -5.80 -16.17 25.30
CA ARG A 375 -6.80 -15.80 24.27
C ARG A 375 -8.19 -16.39 24.43
N GLY A 376 -8.57 -16.85 25.63
CA GLY A 376 -9.96 -17.21 25.91
C GLY A 376 -10.52 -18.36 25.05
N ARG A 377 -9.93 -19.56 25.20
CA ARG A 377 -10.53 -20.89 25.05
C ARG A 377 -11.34 -21.22 23.78
N ASN A 378 -10.77 -22.10 22.94
CA ASN A 378 -11.40 -23.36 22.54
C ASN A 378 -10.31 -24.41 22.23
N ASP A 379 -10.67 -25.70 22.30
CA ASP A 379 -9.73 -26.79 22.03
C ASP A 379 -9.25 -26.79 20.56
N GLU A 380 -10.04 -26.20 19.65
CA GLU A 380 -9.69 -26.08 18.23
C GLU A 380 -8.49 -25.13 18.01
N ALA A 381 -8.44 -23.98 18.69
CA ALA A 381 -7.30 -23.08 18.61
C ALA A 381 -6.03 -23.71 19.21
N ARG A 382 -6.18 -24.58 20.23
CA ARG A 382 -5.06 -25.35 20.78
C ARG A 382 -4.57 -26.42 19.79
N ALA A 383 -5.48 -27.08 19.10
CA ALA A 383 -5.14 -28.05 18.07
C ALA A 383 -4.41 -27.40 16.88
N GLU A 384 -4.91 -26.26 16.38
CA GLU A 384 -4.23 -25.48 15.34
C GLU A 384 -2.82 -25.04 15.78
N ALA A 385 -2.67 -24.55 17.01
CA ALA A 385 -1.35 -24.18 17.55
C ALA A 385 -0.40 -25.38 17.66
N GLU A 386 -0.91 -26.58 17.92
CA GLU A 386 -0.10 -27.81 17.94
C GLU A 386 0.29 -28.25 16.52
N GLU A 387 -0.57 -28.09 15.52
CA GLU A 387 -0.22 -28.31 14.11
C GLU A 387 0.91 -27.36 13.67
N ASP A 388 0.82 -26.08 14.03
CA ASP A 388 1.89 -25.10 13.77
C ASP A 388 3.20 -25.46 14.51
N ALA A 389 3.10 -25.94 15.75
CA ALA A 389 4.26 -26.43 16.50
C ALA A 389 4.92 -27.65 15.83
N GLN A 390 4.12 -28.58 15.31
CA GLN A 390 4.62 -29.71 14.53
C GLN A 390 5.30 -29.26 13.25
N ALA A 391 4.74 -28.29 12.53
CA ALA A 391 5.38 -27.71 11.35
C ALA A 391 6.73 -27.05 11.68
N ALA A 392 6.83 -26.31 12.79
CA ALA A 392 8.09 -25.71 13.25
C ALA A 392 9.15 -26.77 13.59
N ARG A 393 8.76 -27.86 14.26
CA ARG A 393 9.65 -29.00 14.55
C ARG A 393 10.09 -29.73 13.28
N ALA A 394 9.19 -29.88 12.31
CA ALA A 394 9.50 -30.47 11.01
C ALA A 394 10.51 -29.61 10.22
N GLU A 395 10.39 -28.28 10.28
CA GLU A 395 11.37 -27.36 9.67
C GLU A 395 12.77 -27.49 10.32
N ALA A 396 12.84 -27.57 11.66
CA ALA A 396 14.11 -27.82 12.35
C ALA A 396 14.71 -29.19 11.99
N ALA A 397 13.88 -30.24 11.88
CA ALA A 397 14.31 -31.56 11.43
C ALA A 397 14.83 -31.55 9.98
N TRP A 398 14.19 -30.77 9.11
CA TRP A 398 14.60 -30.59 7.71
C TRP A 398 15.98 -29.93 7.60
N VAL A 399 16.26 -28.87 8.38
CA VAL A 399 17.59 -28.25 8.43
C VAL A 399 18.63 -29.23 9.00
N ARG A 400 18.28 -30.00 10.04
CA ARG A 400 19.17 -31.02 10.63
C ARG A 400 19.54 -32.12 9.63
N ALA A 401 18.59 -32.59 8.81
CA ALA A 401 18.88 -33.54 7.75
C ALA A 401 19.93 -32.99 6.76
N GLY A 402 19.87 -31.70 6.45
CA GLY A 402 20.91 -31.01 5.66
C GLY A 402 22.28 -30.97 6.32
N LEU A 403 22.34 -30.76 7.64
CA LEU A 403 23.59 -30.86 8.42
C LEU A 403 24.18 -32.28 8.36
N ASP A 404 23.34 -33.31 8.43
CA ASP A 404 23.80 -34.70 8.33
C ASP A 404 24.38 -35.03 6.95
N ILE A 405 23.85 -34.42 5.88
CA ILE A 405 24.47 -34.46 4.55
C ILE A 405 25.84 -33.78 4.54
N LEU A 406 26.00 -32.60 5.15
CA LEU A 406 27.30 -31.92 5.25
C LEU A 406 28.36 -32.74 6.02
N ARG A 407 27.93 -33.52 7.01
CA ARG A 407 28.78 -34.43 7.77
C ARG A 407 29.21 -35.63 6.92
N SER A 408 28.27 -36.24 6.22
CA SER A 408 28.44 -37.54 5.56
C SER A 408 29.00 -37.48 4.13
N ASP A 409 28.72 -36.44 3.36
CA ASP A 409 29.18 -36.28 1.97
C ASP A 409 30.26 -35.18 1.84
N PRO A 410 31.55 -35.55 1.64
CA PRO A 410 32.62 -34.60 1.41
C PRO A 410 32.42 -33.69 0.20
N ASN A 411 31.78 -34.17 -0.87
CA ASN A 411 31.55 -33.37 -2.08
C ASN A 411 30.52 -32.28 -1.82
N VAL A 412 29.48 -32.54 -1.03
CA VAL A 412 28.52 -31.51 -0.61
C VAL A 412 29.19 -30.49 0.29
N ARG A 413 29.99 -30.94 1.25
CA ARG A 413 30.75 -30.04 2.14
C ARG A 413 31.68 -29.12 1.35
N ASP A 414 32.43 -29.67 0.40
CA ASP A 414 33.34 -28.88 -0.44
C ASP A 414 32.59 -27.93 -1.38
N ALA A 415 31.42 -28.33 -1.88
CA ALA A 415 30.54 -27.47 -2.67
C ALA A 415 29.98 -26.32 -1.84
N PHE A 416 29.57 -26.58 -0.59
CA PHE A 416 29.10 -25.57 0.35
C PHE A 416 30.21 -24.56 0.68
N VAL A 417 31.43 -25.03 0.95
CA VAL A 417 32.59 -24.15 1.18
C VAL A 417 32.92 -23.32 -0.07
N ALA A 418 32.91 -23.93 -1.26
CA ALA A 418 33.17 -23.22 -2.51
C ALA A 418 32.10 -22.14 -2.78
N ALA A 419 30.82 -22.43 -2.53
CA ALA A 419 29.74 -21.47 -2.64
C ALA A 419 29.94 -20.27 -1.71
N ASN A 420 30.30 -20.49 -0.44
CA ASN A 420 30.58 -19.42 0.51
C ASN A 420 31.80 -18.57 0.10
N LYS A 421 32.87 -19.17 -0.45
CA LYS A 421 34.01 -18.43 -1.01
C LYS A 421 33.60 -17.51 -2.16
N VAL A 422 32.72 -17.99 -3.04
CA VAL A 422 32.20 -17.21 -4.17
C VAL A 422 31.36 -16.04 -3.67
N VAL A 423 30.46 -16.27 -2.72
CA VAL A 423 29.60 -15.20 -2.19
C VAL A 423 30.42 -14.17 -1.45
N LYS A 424 31.41 -14.59 -0.63
CA LYS A 424 32.35 -13.67 0.01
C LYS A 424 33.09 -12.80 -1.00
N ALA A 425 33.59 -13.39 -2.08
CA ALA A 425 34.27 -12.65 -3.14
C ALA A 425 33.32 -11.69 -3.89
N ALA A 426 32.09 -12.12 -4.14
CA ALA A 426 31.08 -11.30 -4.81
C ALA A 426 30.55 -10.16 -3.92
N ALA A 427 30.48 -10.35 -2.60
CA ALA A 427 30.08 -9.32 -1.64
C ALA A 427 31.08 -8.15 -1.61
N GLY A 428 32.37 -8.41 -1.86
CA GLY A 428 33.37 -7.35 -1.99
C GLY A 428 33.53 -6.49 -0.73
N GLY A 429 33.17 -7.01 0.44
CA GLY A 429 33.19 -6.29 1.71
C GLY A 429 31.92 -5.50 2.04
N GLU A 430 30.88 -5.53 1.18
CA GLU A 430 29.57 -4.91 1.50
C GLU A 430 28.86 -5.61 2.66
N TYR A 431 29.08 -6.92 2.80
CA TYR A 431 28.59 -7.76 3.90
C TYR A 431 29.54 -8.96 4.08
N ASP A 432 29.59 -9.52 5.28
CA ASP A 432 30.51 -10.60 5.68
C ASP A 432 29.81 -11.89 6.14
N SER A 433 28.49 -11.86 6.21
CA SER A 433 27.64 -12.91 6.76
C SER A 433 26.34 -13.04 5.98
N TRP A 434 25.76 -14.23 6.06
CA TRP A 434 24.38 -14.46 5.62
C TRP A 434 23.40 -14.01 6.70
N ARG A 435 22.13 -13.85 6.31
CA ARG A 435 21.02 -13.86 7.27
C ARG A 435 20.74 -15.31 7.67
N PRO A 436 20.47 -15.64 8.94
CA PRO A 436 20.35 -17.04 9.36
C PRO A 436 19.34 -17.89 8.60
N PHE A 437 18.18 -17.33 8.23
CA PHE A 437 17.20 -18.06 7.44
C PHE A 437 17.72 -18.45 6.04
N GLN A 438 18.62 -17.67 5.44
CA GLN A 438 19.20 -17.97 4.13
C GLN A 438 20.07 -19.23 4.24
N VAL A 439 20.89 -19.32 5.29
CA VAL A 439 21.75 -20.47 5.55
C VAL A 439 20.91 -21.70 5.89
N ALA A 440 19.96 -21.56 6.81
CA ALA A 440 19.06 -22.64 7.19
C ALA A 440 18.32 -23.21 5.97
N TRP A 441 17.82 -22.34 5.08
CA TRP A 441 17.13 -22.77 3.86
C TRP A 441 18.05 -23.44 2.84
N ILE A 442 19.28 -22.94 2.64
CA ILE A 442 20.28 -23.60 1.77
C ILE A 442 20.61 -24.99 2.31
N VAL A 443 20.88 -25.11 3.61
CA VAL A 443 21.24 -26.37 4.27
C VAL A 443 20.08 -27.36 4.20
N GLY A 444 18.85 -26.93 4.51
CA GLY A 444 17.66 -27.79 4.40
C GLY A 444 17.43 -28.31 2.98
N CYS A 445 17.82 -27.58 1.93
CA CYS A 445 17.69 -28.05 0.55
C CYS A 445 18.71 -29.13 0.15
N LEU A 446 19.77 -29.37 0.94
CA LEU A 446 20.87 -30.28 0.56
C LEU A 446 20.45 -31.75 0.38
N PRO A 447 19.57 -32.35 1.21
CA PRO A 447 19.11 -33.72 1.01
C PRO A 447 18.45 -33.91 -0.37
N GLY A 448 17.62 -32.97 -0.82
CA GLY A 448 17.01 -33.00 -2.15
C GLY A 448 17.98 -32.70 -3.30
N LEU A 449 19.09 -32.03 -3.03
CA LEU A 449 20.18 -31.89 -4.01
C LEU A 449 20.90 -33.22 -4.23
N VAL A 450 21.14 -33.99 -3.17
CA VAL A 450 21.89 -35.27 -3.22
C VAL A 450 21.02 -36.42 -3.70
N ASP A 451 19.80 -36.57 -3.15
CA ASP A 451 18.86 -37.62 -3.51
C ASP A 451 17.47 -37.03 -3.84
N PRO A 452 17.29 -36.49 -5.05
CA PRO A 452 16.01 -35.93 -5.48
C PRO A 452 14.90 -36.98 -5.61
N LYS A 453 15.22 -38.29 -5.62
CA LYS A 453 14.19 -39.34 -5.68
C LYS A 453 13.53 -39.55 -4.34
N GLN A 454 14.31 -39.46 -3.25
CA GLN A 454 13.81 -39.58 -1.87
C GLN A 454 13.20 -38.28 -1.35
N HIS A 455 13.64 -37.12 -1.86
CA HIS A 455 13.18 -35.80 -1.45
C HIS A 455 12.56 -35.04 -2.62
N GLN A 456 11.26 -35.27 -2.85
CA GLN A 456 10.51 -34.72 -3.98
C GLN A 456 9.76 -33.43 -3.63
N GLU A 457 9.87 -32.94 -2.39
CA GLU A 457 9.16 -31.75 -1.95
C GLU A 457 9.68 -30.47 -2.62
N VAL A 458 8.77 -29.52 -2.82
CA VAL A 458 9.12 -28.17 -3.28
C VAL A 458 9.35 -27.29 -2.06
N ASN A 459 10.60 -26.85 -1.88
CA ASN A 459 10.97 -25.97 -0.78
C ASN A 459 10.71 -24.49 -1.13
N ILE A 460 9.95 -23.80 -0.29
CA ILE A 460 9.58 -22.39 -0.49
C ILE A 460 10.29 -21.52 0.56
N VAL A 461 11.09 -20.54 0.11
CA VAL A 461 11.65 -19.51 1.00
C VAL A 461 10.63 -18.38 1.17
N TRP A 462 9.89 -18.41 2.28
CA TRP A 462 8.93 -17.36 2.61
C TRP A 462 9.56 -16.32 3.57
N PHE A 463 9.77 -15.11 3.05
CA PHE A 463 10.25 -13.98 3.84
C PHE A 463 9.78 -12.67 3.20
N GLN A 464 9.68 -11.60 3.98
CA GLN A 464 9.20 -10.30 3.48
C GLN A 464 10.10 -9.71 2.37
N THR A 465 9.56 -8.78 1.57
CA THR A 465 10.32 -8.07 0.51
C THR A 465 11.44 -7.22 1.13
N GLY A 466 12.59 -7.17 0.44
CA GLY A 466 13.82 -6.57 0.98
C GLY A 466 14.54 -7.43 2.03
N GLY A 467 14.02 -8.63 2.34
CA GLY A 467 14.56 -9.49 3.37
C GLY A 467 15.77 -10.35 2.98
N GLY A 468 16.24 -10.30 1.73
CA GLY A 468 17.39 -11.09 1.26
C GLY A 468 17.05 -12.48 0.68
N LYS A 469 15.82 -12.69 0.18
CA LYS A 469 15.46 -13.98 -0.46
C LYS A 469 16.34 -14.31 -1.67
N SER A 470 16.83 -13.28 -2.37
CA SER A 470 17.60 -13.46 -3.59
C SER A 470 18.93 -14.15 -3.36
N GLU A 471 19.61 -13.77 -2.28
CA GLU A 471 20.89 -14.31 -1.90
C GLU A 471 20.76 -15.81 -1.52
N ALA A 472 19.64 -16.23 -0.91
CA ALA A 472 19.41 -17.63 -0.56
C ALA A 472 19.42 -18.59 -1.77
N TYR A 473 18.64 -18.29 -2.82
CA TYR A 473 18.62 -19.15 -4.01
C TYR A 473 19.89 -19.02 -4.86
N LEU A 474 20.60 -17.88 -4.81
CA LEU A 474 21.93 -17.75 -5.41
C LEU A 474 22.95 -18.63 -4.70
N GLY A 475 22.90 -18.70 -3.37
CA GLY A 475 23.72 -19.60 -2.57
C GLY A 475 23.46 -21.06 -2.93
N LEU A 476 22.19 -21.48 -2.97
CA LEU A 476 21.83 -22.85 -3.35
C LEU A 476 22.27 -23.18 -4.78
N MET A 477 22.08 -22.27 -5.74
CA MET A 477 22.60 -22.43 -7.11
C MET A 477 24.10 -22.72 -7.11
N LEU A 478 24.89 -21.98 -6.34
CA LEU A 478 26.34 -22.20 -6.27
C LEU A 478 26.69 -23.56 -5.69
N VAL A 479 26.01 -23.99 -4.63
CA VAL A 479 26.20 -25.35 -4.07
C VAL A 479 25.88 -26.41 -5.12
N THR A 480 24.76 -26.27 -5.85
CA THR A 480 24.40 -27.18 -6.94
C THR A 480 25.46 -27.22 -8.05
N LEU A 481 25.98 -26.05 -8.46
CA LEU A 481 26.98 -25.97 -9.52
C LEU A 481 28.28 -26.69 -9.13
N PHE A 482 28.82 -26.43 -7.94
CA PHE A 482 30.04 -27.08 -7.46
C PHE A 482 29.83 -28.56 -7.15
N TYR A 483 28.71 -28.92 -6.53
CA TYR A 483 28.39 -30.32 -6.24
C TYR A 483 28.36 -31.16 -7.52
N GLY A 484 27.72 -30.66 -8.57
CA GLY A 484 27.75 -31.30 -9.89
C GLY A 484 29.17 -31.50 -10.41
N ARG A 485 30.08 -30.52 -10.25
CA ARG A 485 31.47 -30.70 -10.67
C ARG A 485 32.23 -31.74 -9.86
N TYR A 486 32.08 -31.73 -8.54
CA TYR A 486 32.74 -32.71 -7.67
C TYR A 486 32.20 -34.14 -7.85
N THR A 487 30.97 -34.28 -8.36
CA THR A 487 30.34 -35.58 -8.65
C THR A 487 30.43 -36.00 -10.12
N GLY A 488 31.17 -35.25 -10.95
CA GLY A 488 31.53 -35.67 -12.32
C GLY A 488 30.67 -35.09 -13.45
N VAL A 489 29.72 -34.19 -13.17
CA VAL A 489 28.99 -33.44 -14.20
C VAL A 489 29.96 -32.47 -14.87
N THR A 490 30.36 -32.73 -16.11
CA THR A 490 31.33 -31.87 -16.83
C THR A 490 30.65 -30.71 -17.56
N ARG A 491 29.42 -30.89 -18.05
CA ARG A 491 28.64 -29.90 -18.83
C ARG A 491 27.13 -30.12 -18.63
N GLY A 492 26.33 -29.11 -19.01
CA GLY A 492 24.86 -29.17 -18.98
C GLY A 492 24.21 -28.14 -18.06
N THR A 493 22.90 -27.96 -18.21
CA THR A 493 22.10 -27.02 -17.42
C THR A 493 21.73 -27.64 -16.08
N GLN A 494 22.20 -27.04 -14.98
CA GLN A 494 21.90 -27.53 -13.63
C GLN A 494 20.84 -26.71 -12.89
N VAL A 495 20.62 -25.44 -13.28
CA VAL A 495 19.70 -24.54 -12.58
C VAL A 495 18.85 -23.77 -13.59
N TRP A 496 17.55 -23.69 -13.32
CA TRP A 496 16.59 -22.86 -14.03
C TRP A 496 16.01 -21.81 -13.09
N ALA A 497 16.25 -20.53 -13.40
CA ALA A 497 15.63 -19.41 -12.70
C ALA A 497 14.53 -18.81 -13.58
N ARG A 498 13.28 -18.83 -13.11
CA ARG A 498 12.12 -18.29 -13.84
C ARG A 498 11.54 -17.10 -13.10
N PHE A 499 11.43 -15.97 -13.81
CA PHE A 499 10.83 -14.75 -13.30
C PHE A 499 9.58 -14.39 -14.11
N PRO A 500 8.51 -13.86 -13.47
CA PRO A 500 7.27 -13.54 -14.17
C PRO A 500 7.38 -12.31 -15.08
N LEU A 501 8.31 -11.39 -14.80
CA LEU A 501 8.45 -10.11 -15.51
C LEU A 501 9.82 -10.00 -16.19
N ARG A 502 9.84 -9.48 -17.44
CA ARG A 502 11.08 -9.33 -18.23
C ARG A 502 12.11 -8.41 -17.58
N LEU A 503 11.67 -7.27 -17.04
CA LEU A 503 12.55 -6.30 -16.38
C LEU A 503 13.19 -6.91 -15.12
N LEU A 504 12.38 -7.63 -14.33
CA LEU A 504 12.89 -8.33 -13.15
C LEU A 504 13.90 -9.40 -13.57
N ALA A 505 13.61 -10.16 -14.62
CA ALA A 505 14.54 -11.16 -15.13
C ALA A 505 15.91 -10.53 -15.48
N LEU A 506 15.92 -9.38 -16.16
CA LEU A 506 17.17 -8.68 -16.51
C LEU A 506 17.98 -8.28 -15.28
N GLN A 507 17.35 -7.63 -14.30
CA GLN A 507 18.01 -7.21 -13.06
C GLN A 507 18.55 -8.39 -12.25
N GLN A 508 17.81 -9.51 -12.21
CA GLN A 508 18.29 -10.70 -11.53
C GLN A 508 19.43 -11.37 -12.32
N THR A 509 19.41 -11.35 -13.65
CA THR A 509 20.50 -11.91 -14.48
C THR A 509 21.86 -11.26 -14.17
N GLU A 510 21.92 -9.96 -13.91
CA GLU A 510 23.17 -9.28 -13.51
C GLU A 510 23.75 -9.87 -12.21
N ARG A 511 22.89 -10.11 -11.22
CA ARG A 511 23.28 -10.72 -9.94
C ARG A 511 23.77 -12.16 -10.12
N PHE A 512 23.05 -12.96 -10.91
CA PHE A 512 23.48 -14.32 -11.23
C PHE A 512 24.81 -14.32 -11.98
N ALA A 513 24.99 -13.43 -12.97
CA ALA A 513 26.21 -13.33 -13.75
C ALA A 513 27.42 -13.00 -12.86
N LYS A 514 27.27 -12.10 -11.89
CA LYS A 514 28.30 -11.80 -10.89
C LYS A 514 28.70 -13.04 -10.08
N MET A 515 27.72 -13.84 -9.64
CA MET A 515 27.98 -15.08 -8.90
C MET A 515 28.65 -16.15 -9.77
N VAL A 516 28.14 -16.38 -10.98
CA VAL A 516 28.69 -17.36 -11.94
C VAL A 516 30.13 -17.00 -12.35
N MET A 517 30.42 -15.71 -12.56
CA MET A 517 31.78 -15.26 -12.86
C MET A 517 32.76 -15.58 -11.73
N ASN A 518 32.40 -15.29 -10.48
CA ASN A 518 33.23 -15.61 -9.32
C ASN A 518 33.37 -17.13 -9.11
N ALA A 519 32.31 -17.89 -9.40
CA ALA A 519 32.36 -19.36 -9.40
C ALA A 519 33.33 -19.91 -10.44
N GLU A 520 33.34 -19.38 -11.66
CA GLU A 520 34.27 -19.80 -12.72
C GLU A 520 35.74 -19.50 -12.33
N ILE A 521 36.00 -18.34 -11.72
CA ILE A 521 37.34 -18.00 -11.22
C ILE A 521 37.80 -19.04 -10.18
N LEU A 522 36.91 -19.44 -9.27
CA LEU A 522 37.24 -20.44 -8.25
C LEU A 522 37.42 -21.83 -8.87
N ARG A 523 36.55 -22.24 -9.81
CA ARG A 523 36.62 -23.53 -10.53
C ARG A 523 37.96 -23.70 -11.25
N ARG A 524 38.45 -22.66 -11.94
CA ARG A 524 39.75 -22.69 -12.64
C ARG A 524 40.94 -22.92 -11.71
N ARG A 525 40.81 -22.53 -10.45
CA ARG A 525 41.87 -22.64 -9.44
C ARG A 525 41.81 -23.95 -8.66
N ASP A 526 40.72 -24.71 -8.75
CA ASP A 526 40.57 -26.00 -8.07
C ASP A 526 41.02 -27.14 -9.01
N PRO A 527 42.14 -27.83 -8.71
CA PRO A 527 42.69 -28.89 -9.57
C PRO A 527 41.75 -30.07 -9.80
N ARG A 528 40.73 -30.27 -8.95
CA ARG A 528 39.79 -31.39 -9.07
C ARG A 528 38.74 -31.15 -10.15
N ILE A 529 38.47 -29.89 -10.46
CA ILE A 529 37.36 -29.48 -11.33
C ILE A 529 37.78 -28.48 -12.43
N CYS A 530 39.06 -28.10 -12.50
CA CYS A 530 39.59 -27.16 -13.48
C CYS A 530 39.45 -27.64 -14.93
N ASP A 531 39.48 -28.96 -15.16
CA ASP A 531 39.36 -29.57 -16.49
C ASP A 531 37.91 -29.82 -16.92
N THR A 532 36.94 -29.50 -16.05
CA THR A 532 35.51 -29.56 -16.39
C THR A 532 35.06 -28.37 -17.25
N GLY A 533 33.84 -28.43 -17.80
CA GLY A 533 33.28 -27.32 -18.55
C GLY A 533 33.06 -26.08 -17.68
N ALA A 534 33.27 -24.91 -18.28
CA ALA A 534 33.08 -23.62 -17.63
C ALA A 534 31.67 -23.45 -17.05
N PHE A 535 31.56 -22.72 -15.95
CA PHE A 535 30.25 -22.25 -15.49
C PHE A 535 29.77 -21.10 -16.38
N GLY A 536 28.52 -21.15 -16.78
CA GLY A 536 27.89 -20.16 -17.66
C GLY A 536 26.44 -19.91 -17.27
N ILE A 537 25.93 -18.74 -17.65
CA ILE A 537 24.54 -18.33 -17.46
C ILE A 537 23.94 -17.94 -18.81
N GLY A 538 22.74 -18.46 -19.09
CA GLY A 538 21.90 -18.05 -20.19
C GLY A 538 20.69 -17.24 -19.76
N TYR A 539 20.25 -16.34 -20.65
CA TYR A 539 19.10 -15.47 -20.46
C TYR A 539 18.09 -15.75 -21.57
N PHE A 540 16.88 -16.20 -21.21
CA PHE A 540 15.82 -16.54 -22.15
C PHE A 540 14.57 -15.70 -21.88
N VAL A 541 14.23 -14.79 -22.81
CA VAL A 541 13.13 -13.82 -22.64
C VAL A 541 12.17 -13.71 -23.82
N GLY A 542 12.20 -14.72 -24.69
CA GLY A 542 11.30 -14.89 -25.82
C GLY A 542 11.81 -14.31 -27.14
N GLY A 543 11.12 -14.69 -28.22
CA GLY A 543 11.54 -14.55 -29.61
C GLY A 543 11.95 -13.17 -30.12
N GLY A 544 11.58 -12.10 -29.41
CA GLY A 544 12.01 -10.74 -29.77
C GLY A 544 13.49 -10.46 -29.47
N ASN A 545 14.10 -11.19 -28.54
CA ASN A 545 15.48 -10.95 -28.10
C ASN A 545 16.39 -12.18 -28.21
N THR A 546 15.82 -13.39 -28.07
CA THR A 546 16.55 -14.65 -28.16
C THR A 546 15.75 -15.62 -29.05
N PRO A 547 16.37 -16.38 -29.96
CA PRO A 547 15.66 -17.35 -30.78
C PRO A 547 14.84 -18.32 -29.93
N ASN A 548 13.56 -18.51 -30.24
CA ASN A 548 12.73 -19.52 -29.58
C ASN A 548 13.10 -20.96 -30.00
N ARG A 549 13.89 -21.11 -31.06
CA ARG A 549 14.35 -22.40 -31.62
C ARG A 549 15.74 -22.21 -32.22
N LEU A 550 16.65 -23.12 -31.90
CA LEU A 550 17.95 -23.24 -32.57
C LEU A 550 17.84 -24.32 -33.65
N ARG A 551 17.88 -23.90 -34.92
CA ARG A 551 17.89 -24.80 -36.08
C ARG A 551 19.23 -24.67 -36.79
N LYS A 552 19.79 -25.79 -37.25
CA LYS A 552 20.84 -25.76 -38.26
C LYS A 552 20.28 -25.14 -39.56
N PRO A 553 21.11 -24.48 -40.39
CA PRO A 553 20.69 -23.98 -41.70
C PRO A 553 20.05 -25.05 -42.59
N ASP A 554 20.37 -26.33 -42.35
CA ASP A 554 19.85 -27.50 -43.08
C ASP A 554 18.48 -28.02 -42.59
N GLY A 555 17.92 -27.47 -41.51
CA GLY A 555 16.60 -27.83 -41.00
C GLY A 555 16.50 -29.11 -40.14
N SER A 556 17.61 -29.76 -39.78
CA SER A 556 17.62 -30.98 -38.94
C SER A 556 17.34 -30.70 -37.44
N ASN A 557 16.77 -31.68 -36.72
CA ASN A 557 16.31 -31.56 -35.32
C ASN A 557 17.25 -32.19 -34.26
N TYR A 558 17.37 -31.45 -33.15
CA TYR A 558 17.65 -31.73 -31.73
C TYR A 558 18.80 -32.66 -31.27
N ASN A 559 19.05 -33.83 -31.86
CA ASN A 559 20.03 -34.78 -31.26
C ASN A 559 21.50 -34.43 -31.56
N ASN A 560 21.73 -33.47 -32.45
CA ASN A 560 23.03 -32.84 -32.74
C ASN A 560 22.80 -31.34 -32.94
N GLY A 561 22.49 -30.61 -31.86
CA GLY A 561 22.29 -29.16 -31.90
C GLY A 561 23.43 -28.42 -32.60
N PRO A 562 23.18 -27.21 -33.15
CA PRO A 562 24.26 -26.41 -33.71
C PRO A 562 25.34 -26.18 -32.66
N ASP A 563 26.61 -26.29 -33.05
CA ASP A 563 27.74 -26.10 -32.14
C ASP A 563 27.66 -24.66 -31.60
N PRO A 564 27.51 -24.44 -30.28
CA PRO A 564 27.47 -23.09 -29.72
C PRO A 564 28.78 -22.32 -29.92
N THR A 565 29.86 -23.00 -30.37
CA THR A 565 31.13 -22.38 -30.77
C THR A 565 31.20 -22.02 -32.25
N ASP A 566 30.24 -22.45 -33.07
CA ASP A 566 30.10 -22.00 -34.45
C ASP A 566 29.77 -20.49 -34.48
N PRO A 567 30.48 -19.67 -35.27
CA PRO A 567 30.31 -18.22 -35.27
C PRO A 567 28.86 -17.77 -35.55
N ALA A 568 28.16 -18.42 -36.49
CA ALA A 568 26.80 -18.04 -36.85
C ALA A 568 25.81 -18.39 -35.71
N THR A 569 26.03 -19.51 -35.05
CA THR A 569 25.25 -19.93 -33.87
C THR A 569 25.53 -19.02 -32.68
N ALA A 570 26.79 -18.69 -32.41
CA ALA A 570 27.20 -17.79 -31.34
C ALA A 570 26.61 -16.37 -31.53
N GLU A 571 26.63 -15.85 -32.76
CA GLU A 571 26.01 -14.57 -33.10
C GLU A 571 24.49 -14.59 -32.94
N ALA A 572 23.82 -15.61 -33.48
CA ALA A 572 22.36 -15.76 -33.36
C ALA A 572 21.88 -15.88 -31.91
N CYS A 573 22.67 -16.56 -31.06
CA CYS A 573 22.44 -16.71 -29.63
C CYS A 573 22.92 -15.51 -28.79
N ARG A 574 23.65 -14.56 -29.39
CA ARG A 574 24.31 -13.43 -28.71
C ARG A 574 25.28 -13.89 -27.60
N VAL A 575 26.01 -14.98 -27.83
CA VAL A 575 26.98 -15.54 -26.88
C VAL A 575 28.10 -14.53 -26.62
N LEU A 576 28.34 -14.19 -25.36
CA LEU A 576 29.46 -13.33 -24.96
C LEU A 576 30.68 -14.22 -24.65
N GLY A 577 31.63 -14.25 -25.58
CA GLY A 577 32.85 -15.06 -25.47
C GLY A 577 33.90 -14.55 -24.48
N SER A 578 33.74 -13.33 -23.95
CA SER A 578 34.62 -12.74 -22.93
C SER A 578 33.84 -11.82 -22.00
N VAL A 579 34.16 -11.88 -20.70
CA VAL A 579 33.65 -10.92 -19.70
C VAL A 579 34.57 -9.72 -19.68
N VAL A 580 34.04 -8.54 -20.04
CA VAL A 580 34.74 -7.27 -19.85
C VAL A 580 34.72 -6.95 -18.36
N LYS A 581 35.79 -7.29 -17.66
CA LYS A 581 36.07 -6.69 -16.35
C LYS A 581 36.57 -5.27 -16.62
N CYS A 582 35.86 -4.25 -16.17
CA CYS A 582 36.39 -2.90 -16.15
C CYS A 582 37.72 -2.91 -15.35
N HIS A 583 38.82 -2.70 -16.08
CA HIS A 583 40.20 -2.46 -15.64
C HIS A 583 40.95 -3.67 -15.04
N ALA A 584 41.49 -4.50 -15.94
CA ALA A 584 42.91 -4.94 -16.01
C ALA A 584 42.98 -6.27 -16.78
N HIS A 585 43.84 -6.32 -17.79
CA HIS A 585 44.05 -7.44 -18.70
C HIS A 585 44.17 -8.81 -18.01
N ILE A 586 43.32 -9.77 -18.42
CA ILE A 586 43.55 -11.21 -18.28
C ILE A 586 43.08 -11.89 -19.58
N SER A 587 43.96 -12.72 -20.15
CA SER A 587 43.76 -13.47 -21.38
C SER A 587 42.71 -14.60 -21.25
N SER A 588 41.84 -14.66 -22.26
CA SER A 588 41.02 -15.78 -22.76
C SER A 588 40.17 -16.64 -21.79
N ASP A 589 38.87 -16.69 -22.13
CA ASP A 589 37.86 -17.74 -21.88
C ASP A 589 36.89 -17.67 -20.67
N ALA A 590 36.59 -16.51 -20.09
CA ALA A 590 35.36 -16.41 -19.28
C ALA A 590 34.15 -16.19 -20.21
N ARG A 591 33.28 -17.20 -20.40
CA ARG A 591 32.12 -17.12 -21.29
C ARG A 591 30.82 -16.87 -20.52
N VAL A 592 30.14 -15.76 -20.82
CA VAL A 592 28.75 -15.51 -20.41
C VAL A 592 27.88 -15.96 -21.57
N MET A 593 27.35 -17.17 -21.44
CA MET A 593 26.58 -17.83 -22.49
C MET A 593 25.14 -17.33 -22.52
N ALA A 594 24.84 -16.19 -23.14
CA ALA A 594 23.45 -15.96 -23.55
C ALA A 594 23.02 -17.10 -24.51
N ALA A 595 21.92 -17.76 -24.13
CA ALA A 595 21.26 -18.90 -24.76
C ALA A 595 21.91 -20.29 -24.56
N TRP A 596 21.11 -21.17 -23.94
CA TRP A 596 20.93 -22.57 -24.37
C TRP A 596 19.64 -22.65 -25.18
#